data_AF-A0A1V2PIZ9-F1
#
_entry.id   AF-A0A1V2PIZ9-F1
#
_cell.length_a   1.000
_cell.length_b   1.000
_cell.length_c   1.000
_cell.angle_alpha   90.00
_cell.angle_beta   90.00
_cell.angle_gamma   90.00
#
_symmetry.space_group_name_H-M   'P 1'
#
loop_
_entity.id
_entity.type
_entity.pdbx_description
1 polymer ?
#
loop_
_entity_poly.entity_id
_entity_poly.type
_entity_poly.pdbx_seq_one_letter_code
_entity_poly.pdbx_strand_id
1 'polypeptide(L)'
;MGAHGNQRRRDQRGAAVVDFVLVSVIVVPLFLGILQVGLFLYIRNTMTAAASEGAHYAAVLNRDTADGEARTRELVDGVVRDELIESVTAEQTDVDGQPVVRVAISAHMPALGLWGPGIDFTVEGHAIKETGE
;
A
#
# COMPACT_ATOMS: atom_id res chain seq x y z
N MET A 1 -52.42 38.86 7.68
CA MET A 1 -52.26 37.45 8.11
C MET A 1 -51.20 36.81 7.21
N GLY A 2 -49.90 36.75 7.58
CA GLY A 2 -48.87 36.28 6.62
C GLY A 2 -47.47 35.93 7.16
N ALA A 3 -47.17 36.13 8.45
CA ALA A 3 -45.80 35.96 8.95
C ALA A 3 -45.40 34.52 9.37
N HIS A 4 -46.34 33.57 9.45
CA HIS A 4 -46.10 32.25 10.06
C HIS A 4 -45.58 31.16 9.10
N GLY A 5 -45.50 31.42 7.79
CA GLY A 5 -45.02 30.44 6.80
C GLY A 5 -43.49 30.39 6.65
N ASN A 6 -42.78 31.45 7.05
CA ASN A 6 -41.36 31.61 6.75
C ASN A 6 -40.43 30.99 7.81
N GLN A 7 -40.91 30.79 9.04
CA GLN A 7 -40.17 30.11 10.11
C GLN A 7 -40.14 28.59 9.92
N ARG A 8 -41.29 27.96 9.63
CA ARG A 8 -41.37 26.50 9.41
C ARG A 8 -40.49 26.01 8.25
N ARG A 9 -40.40 26.75 7.13
CA ARG A 9 -39.50 26.40 6.01
C ARG A 9 -38.01 26.58 6.35
N ARG A 10 -37.67 27.40 7.34
CA ARG A 10 -36.29 27.65 7.77
C ARG A 10 -35.85 26.56 8.75
N ASP A 11 -36.72 26.17 9.67
CA ASP A 11 -36.49 25.05 10.59
C ASP A 11 -36.38 23.71 9.85
N GLN A 12 -37.23 23.46 8.85
CA GLN A 12 -37.13 22.26 8.00
C GLN A 12 -35.82 22.21 7.19
N ARG A 13 -35.33 23.37 6.71
CA ARG A 13 -34.02 23.46 6.04
C ARG A 13 -32.86 23.24 7.02
N GLY A 14 -32.96 23.78 8.23
CA GLY A 14 -31.97 23.55 9.29
C GLY A 14 -31.90 22.09 9.71
N ALA A 15 -33.06 21.45 9.91
CA ALA A 15 -33.15 20.03 10.24
C ALA A 15 -32.51 19.14 9.17
N ALA A 16 -32.83 19.38 7.88
CA ALA A 16 -32.23 18.62 6.78
C ALA A 16 -30.70 18.76 6.69
N VAL A 17 -30.16 19.95 6.98
CA VAL A 17 -28.70 20.17 7.01
C VAL A 17 -28.06 19.44 8.19
N VAL A 18 -28.69 19.47 9.37
CA VAL A 18 -28.19 18.77 10.57
C VAL A 18 -28.17 17.26 10.35
N ASP A 19 -29.25 16.68 9.82
CA ASP A 19 -29.32 15.25 9.49
C ASP A 19 -28.22 14.85 8.51
N PHE A 20 -27.99 15.67 7.47
CA PHE A 20 -26.92 15.42 6.51
C PHE A 20 -25.55 15.47 7.16
N VAL A 21 -25.27 16.46 8.02
CA VAL A 21 -23.97 16.58 8.71
C VAL A 21 -23.75 15.38 9.63
N LEU A 22 -24.76 14.97 10.42
CA LEU A 22 -24.67 13.82 11.32
C LEU A 22 -24.31 12.54 10.56
N VAL A 23 -24.93 12.31 9.40
CA VAL A 23 -24.60 11.16 8.54
C VAL A 23 -23.21 11.31 7.92
N SER A 24 -22.87 12.49 7.39
CA SER A 24 -21.62 12.75 6.70
C SER A 24 -20.40 12.57 7.60
N VAL A 25 -20.49 13.00 8.87
CA VAL A 25 -19.43 12.85 9.86
C VAL A 25 -19.07 11.39 10.11
N ILE A 26 -19.99 10.46 9.91
CA ILE A 26 -19.74 9.01 10.06
C ILE A 26 -19.34 8.39 8.72
N VAL A 27 -20.09 8.69 7.66
CA VAL A 27 -19.91 8.05 6.35
C VAL A 27 -18.61 8.46 5.67
N VAL A 28 -18.21 9.73 5.76
CA VAL A 28 -17.00 10.23 5.09
C VAL A 28 -15.73 9.57 5.65
N PRO A 29 -15.49 9.54 6.98
CA PRO A 29 -14.33 8.84 7.51
C PRO A 29 -14.37 7.32 7.25
N LEU A 30 -15.55 6.70 7.30
CA LEU A 30 -15.69 5.28 6.98
C LEU A 30 -15.30 4.99 5.53
N PHE A 31 -15.80 5.79 4.59
CA PHE A 31 -15.47 5.68 3.18
C PHE A 31 -13.98 5.88 2.92
N LEU A 32 -13.39 6.92 3.51
CA LEU A 32 -11.96 7.19 3.40
C LEU A 32 -11.11 6.09 4.05
N GLY A 33 -11.56 5.51 5.16
CA GLY A 33 -10.92 4.36 5.79
C GLY A 33 -10.92 3.12 4.90
N ILE A 34 -12.05 2.82 4.25
CA ILE A 34 -12.13 1.71 3.27
C ILE A 34 -11.19 1.96 2.09
N LEU A 35 -11.19 3.18 1.54
CA LEU A 35 -10.27 3.56 0.45
C LEU A 35 -8.80 3.42 0.87
N GLN A 36 -8.44 3.88 2.08
CA GLN A 36 -7.09 3.77 2.61
C GLN A 36 -6.65 2.29 2.70
N VAL A 37 -7.50 1.42 3.23
CA VAL A 37 -7.20 -0.02 3.33
C VAL A 37 -7.07 -0.66 1.95
N GLY A 38 -7.96 -0.32 1.02
CA GLY A 38 -7.89 -0.81 -0.37
C GLY A 38 -6.58 -0.39 -1.05
N LEU A 39 -6.18 0.86 -0.90
CA LEU A 39 -4.93 1.39 -1.45
C LEU A 39 -3.71 0.72 -0.81
N PHE A 40 -3.70 0.56 0.52
CA PHE A 40 -2.64 -0.16 1.23
C PHE A 40 -2.43 -1.57 0.70
N LEU A 41 -3.53 -2.32 0.58
CA LEU A 41 -3.48 -3.69 0.08
C LEU A 41 -3.01 -3.75 -1.38
N TYR A 42 -3.46 -2.82 -2.22
CA TYR A 42 -3.00 -2.72 -3.60
C TYR A 42 -1.48 -2.52 -3.69
N ILE A 43 -0.93 -1.56 -2.93
CA ILE A 43 0.51 -1.27 -2.90
C ILE A 43 1.27 -2.47 -2.35
N ARG A 44 0.87 -2.99 -1.19
CA ARG A 44 1.52 -4.13 -0.55
C ARG A 44 1.56 -5.35 -1.47
N ASN A 45 0.45 -5.67 -2.12
CA ASN A 45 0.39 -6.81 -3.04
C ASN A 45 1.26 -6.60 -4.27
N THR A 46 1.29 -5.39 -4.83
CA THR A 46 2.15 -5.04 -5.97
C THR A 46 3.63 -5.18 -5.61
N MET A 47 4.04 -4.66 -4.45
CA MET A 47 5.41 -4.76 -3.97
C MET A 47 5.79 -6.22 -3.66
N THR A 48 4.90 -7.01 -3.05
CA THR A 48 5.13 -8.45 -2.84
C THR A 48 5.35 -9.18 -4.17
N ALA A 49 4.56 -8.87 -5.20
CA ALA A 49 4.74 -9.45 -6.53
C ALA A 49 6.11 -9.07 -7.13
N ALA A 50 6.51 -7.80 -7.01
CA ALA A 50 7.81 -7.33 -7.50
C ALA A 50 9.01 -7.93 -6.72
N ALA A 51 8.88 -8.13 -5.41
CA ALA A 51 9.88 -8.81 -4.60
C ALA A 51 10.02 -10.29 -5.00
N SER A 52 8.89 -10.97 -5.22
CA SER A 52 8.89 -12.37 -5.68
C SER A 52 9.55 -12.51 -7.06
N GLU A 53 9.24 -11.61 -7.98
CA GLU A 53 9.83 -11.59 -9.32
C GLU A 53 11.33 -11.29 -9.27
N GLY A 54 11.78 -10.33 -8.44
CA GLY A 54 13.21 -10.04 -8.27
C GLY A 54 13.98 -11.18 -7.63
N ALA A 55 13.37 -11.88 -6.66
CA ALA A 55 13.95 -13.08 -6.06
C ALA A 55 14.14 -14.17 -7.12
N HIS A 56 13.11 -14.45 -7.92
CA HIS A 56 13.22 -15.37 -9.05
C HIS A 56 14.28 -14.93 -10.06
N TYR A 57 14.33 -13.63 -10.35
CA TYR A 57 15.30 -13.08 -11.30
C TYR A 57 16.74 -13.31 -10.83
N ALA A 58 17.05 -13.11 -9.55
CA ALA A 58 18.38 -13.34 -8.97
C ALA A 58 18.66 -14.82 -8.65
N ALA A 59 17.64 -15.67 -8.61
CA ALA A 59 17.78 -17.11 -8.41
C ALA A 59 18.26 -17.85 -9.68
N VAL A 60 18.20 -17.23 -10.85
CA VAL A 60 18.68 -17.82 -12.12
C VAL A 60 20.21 -17.96 -12.12
N LEU A 61 20.69 -19.02 -12.77
CA LEU A 61 22.11 -19.28 -12.99
C LEU A 61 22.89 -18.05 -13.50
N ASN A 62 24.05 -17.80 -12.90
CA ASN A 62 24.96 -16.67 -13.17
C ASN A 62 24.44 -15.27 -12.81
N ARG A 63 23.38 -15.18 -12.00
CA ARG A 63 22.94 -13.90 -11.43
C ARG A 63 23.28 -13.78 -9.95
N ASP A 64 23.47 -12.54 -9.55
CA ASP A 64 23.75 -12.17 -8.17
C ASP A 64 22.54 -11.46 -7.55
N THR A 65 22.54 -11.29 -6.23
CA THR A 65 21.45 -10.63 -5.51
C THR A 65 21.28 -9.18 -5.96
N ALA A 66 22.38 -8.49 -6.31
CA ALA A 66 22.34 -7.13 -6.86
C ALA A 66 21.49 -7.02 -8.14
N ASP A 67 21.47 -8.06 -8.98
CA ASP A 67 20.64 -8.08 -10.19
C ASP A 67 19.14 -8.17 -9.84
N GLY A 68 18.80 -8.93 -8.80
CA GLY A 68 17.44 -9.03 -8.27
C GLY A 68 16.97 -7.72 -7.64
N GLU A 69 17.85 -7.04 -6.89
CA GLU A 69 17.58 -5.73 -6.30
C GLU A 69 17.29 -4.67 -7.37
N ALA A 70 18.14 -4.59 -8.40
CA ALA A 70 17.94 -3.69 -9.54
C ALA A 70 16.64 -3.99 -10.26
N ARG A 71 16.35 -5.28 -10.52
CA ARG A 71 15.12 -5.70 -11.18
C ARG A 71 13.87 -5.36 -10.37
N THR A 72 13.89 -5.58 -9.06
CA THR A 72 12.77 -5.22 -8.20
C THR A 72 12.53 -3.72 -8.22
N ARG A 73 13.57 -2.88 -8.17
CA ARG A 73 13.43 -1.42 -8.31
C ARG A 73 12.77 -1.02 -9.62
N GLU A 74 13.19 -1.58 -10.75
CA GLU A 74 12.55 -1.31 -12.05
C GLU A 74 11.06 -1.65 -12.06
N LEU A 75 10.67 -2.76 -11.43
CA LEU A 75 9.28 -3.22 -11.39
C LEU A 75 8.38 -2.34 -10.53
N VAL A 76 8.91 -1.79 -9.43
CA VAL A 76 8.12 -0.93 -8.52
C VAL A 76 8.11 0.54 -8.96
N ASP A 77 9.17 1.05 -9.58
CA ASP A 77 9.28 2.44 -10.09
C ASP A 77 8.16 2.77 -11.11
N GLY A 78 7.78 1.78 -11.92
CA GLY A 78 6.69 1.93 -12.90
C GLY A 78 5.27 1.95 -12.31
N VAL A 79 5.08 1.60 -11.03
CA VAL A 79 3.74 1.34 -10.45
C VAL A 79 3.49 2.14 -9.17
N VAL A 80 4.53 2.39 -8.38
CA VAL A 80 4.46 3.05 -7.09
C VAL A 80 5.42 4.23 -7.10
N ARG A 81 5.03 5.37 -6.50
CA ARG A 81 5.94 6.51 -6.39
C ARG A 81 7.13 6.18 -5.50
N ASP A 82 8.31 6.62 -5.90
CA ASP A 82 9.56 6.49 -5.14
C ASP A 82 9.46 6.96 -3.68
N GLU A 83 8.63 7.98 -3.43
CA GLU A 83 8.40 8.56 -2.09
C GLU A 83 7.84 7.55 -1.07
N LEU A 84 7.27 6.44 -1.54
CA LEU A 84 6.72 5.38 -0.70
C LEU A 84 7.76 4.31 -0.34
N ILE A 85 8.88 4.24 -1.06
CA ILE A 85 9.89 3.19 -0.91
C ILE A 85 11.08 3.73 -0.14
N GLU A 86 11.41 3.10 0.99
CA GLU A 86 12.57 3.47 1.79
C GLU A 86 13.81 2.69 1.36
N SER A 87 13.66 1.39 1.09
CA SER A 87 14.76 0.55 0.64
C SER A 87 14.26 -0.71 -0.06
N VAL A 88 15.14 -1.25 -0.92
CA VAL A 88 15.02 -2.56 -1.55
C VAL A 88 16.35 -3.26 -1.31
N THR A 89 16.31 -4.46 -0.77
CA THR A 89 17.49 -5.28 -0.50
C THR A 89 17.29 -6.69 -1.02
N ALA A 90 18.36 -7.29 -1.52
CA ALA A 90 18.36 -8.69 -1.93
C ALA A 90 19.52 -9.42 -1.25
N GLU A 91 19.23 -10.58 -0.68
CA GLU A 91 20.20 -11.40 0.02
C GLU A 91 20.04 -12.88 -0.36
N GLN A 92 21.14 -13.60 -0.32
CA GLN A 92 21.14 -15.04 -0.43
C GLN A 92 21.15 -15.63 0.98
N THR A 93 20.17 -16.46 1.29
CA THR A 93 20.03 -17.18 2.54
C THR A 93 19.97 -18.68 2.27
N ASP A 94 20.34 -19.48 3.27
CA ASP A 94 20.05 -20.91 3.26
C ASP A 94 18.75 -21.16 4.02
N VAL A 95 17.85 -21.96 3.46
CA VAL A 95 16.63 -22.42 4.14
C VAL A 95 16.58 -23.94 4.00
N ASP A 96 16.71 -24.64 5.13
CA ASP A 96 16.71 -26.10 5.20
C ASP A 96 17.74 -26.77 4.25
N GLY A 97 18.91 -26.17 4.09
CA GLY A 97 19.98 -26.66 3.22
C GLY A 97 19.79 -26.34 1.73
N GLN A 98 18.78 -25.53 1.37
CA GLN A 98 18.57 -25.05 0.02
C GLN A 98 19.00 -23.57 -0.09
N PRO A 99 19.82 -23.21 -1.09
CA PRO A 99 20.14 -21.82 -1.35
C PRO A 99 18.87 -21.10 -1.85
N VAL A 100 18.47 -20.05 -1.17
CA VAL A 100 17.29 -19.23 -1.46
C VAL A 100 17.73 -17.78 -1.62
N VAL A 101 17.19 -17.08 -2.61
CA VAL A 101 17.28 -15.64 -2.70
C VAL A 101 16.05 -15.04 -2.03
N ARG A 102 16.27 -14.11 -1.10
CA ARG A 102 15.25 -13.28 -0.47
C ARG A 102 15.39 -11.86 -1.00
N VAL A 103 14.28 -11.27 -1.43
CA VAL A 103 14.19 -9.83 -1.70
C VAL A 103 13.23 -9.21 -0.72
N ALA A 104 13.65 -8.13 -0.06
CA ALA A 104 12.85 -7.37 0.89
C ALA A 104 12.69 -5.93 0.42
N ILE A 105 11.48 -5.38 0.59
CA ILE A 105 11.15 -3.98 0.29
C ILE A 105 10.59 -3.37 1.56
N SER A 106 11.20 -2.29 2.04
CA SER A 106 10.67 -1.46 3.12
C SER A 106 10.05 -0.20 2.54
N ALA A 107 8.85 0.12 3.03
CA ALA A 107 8.02 1.18 2.48
C ALA A 107 7.23 1.89 3.58
N HIS A 108 6.92 3.16 3.31
CA HIS A 108 6.10 4.02 4.16
C HIS A 108 4.84 4.44 3.42
N MET A 109 3.66 4.16 3.97
CA MET A 109 2.39 4.61 3.40
C MET A 109 1.81 5.79 4.19
N PRO A 110 1.72 7.00 3.61
CA PRO A 110 1.09 8.14 4.28
C PRO A 110 -0.42 7.94 4.43
N ALA A 111 -0.98 8.51 5.50
CA ALA A 111 -2.43 8.56 5.69
C ALA A 111 -3.08 9.59 4.77
N LEU A 112 -4.30 9.33 4.28
CA LEU A 112 -5.12 10.25 3.48
C LEU A 112 -5.73 11.39 4.34
N GLY A 113 -4.88 12.15 5.03
CA GLY A 113 -5.18 13.47 5.60
C GLY A 113 -6.15 13.53 6.79
N LEU A 114 -6.74 12.43 7.24
CA LEU A 114 -7.76 12.46 8.31
C LEU A 114 -7.23 12.18 9.72
N TRP A 115 -6.37 11.18 9.92
CA TRP A 115 -5.78 10.87 11.22
C TRP A 115 -4.57 9.95 11.06
N GLY A 116 -3.38 10.46 11.36
CA GLY A 116 -2.25 9.63 11.76
C GLY A 116 -0.95 9.84 10.97
N PRO A 117 0.20 9.53 11.60
CA PRO A 117 1.44 9.29 10.87
C PRO A 117 1.22 8.11 9.90
N GLY A 118 1.97 8.06 8.81
CA GLY A 118 1.89 6.94 7.88
C GLY A 118 2.25 5.60 8.53
N ILE A 119 2.02 4.52 7.80
CA ILE A 119 2.29 3.16 8.24
C ILE A 119 3.55 2.66 7.55
N ASP A 120 4.56 2.31 8.32
CA ASP A 120 5.73 1.58 7.84
C ASP A 120 5.39 0.09 7.69
N PHE A 121 5.84 -0.51 6.59
CA PHE A 121 5.67 -1.93 6.35
C PHE A 121 6.81 -2.49 5.50
N THR A 122 7.05 -3.79 5.67
CA THR A 122 8.01 -4.55 4.87
C THR A 122 7.29 -5.69 4.16
N VAL A 123 7.67 -5.94 2.91
CA VAL A 123 7.26 -7.13 2.16
C VAL A 123 8.48 -7.92 1.73
N GLU A 124 8.31 -9.23 1.59
CA GLU A 124 9.37 -10.15 1.17
C GLU A 124 8.89 -11.04 0.03
N GLY A 125 9.83 -11.42 -0.83
CA GLY A 125 9.70 -12.47 -1.82
C GLY A 125 10.88 -13.44 -1.76
N HIS A 126 10.65 -14.71 -2.07
CA HIS A 126 11.64 -15.77 -1.95
C HIS A 126 11.65 -16.64 -3.21
N ALA A 127 12.84 -17.07 -3.62
CA ALA A 127 13.02 -18.03 -4.71
C ALA A 127 14.21 -18.96 -4.46
N ILE A 128 14.07 -20.24 -4.77
CA ILE A 128 15.16 -21.22 -4.65
C ILE A 128 16.17 -20.97 -5.78
N LYS A 129 17.46 -20.90 -5.44
CA LYS A 129 18.52 -20.66 -6.42
C LYS A 129 18.79 -21.91 -7.25
N GLU A 130 18.83 -21.72 -8.56
CA GLU A 130 19.25 -22.75 -9.49
C GLU A 130 20.73 -23.06 -9.28
N THR A 131 21.02 -24.28 -8.83
CA THR A 131 22.38 -24.81 -8.74
C THR A 131 22.60 -25.66 -9.98
N GLY A 132 23.54 -25.28 -10.83
CA GLY A 132 23.83 -26.00 -12.07
C GLY A 132 24.45 -27.35 -11.73
N GLU A 133 23.74 -28.42 -12.06
CA GLU A 133 24.30 -29.78 -12.20
C GLU A 133 24.65 -30.05 -13.66
#